data_AF-A0A6N7A6N0-F1
#
_entry.id   AF-A0A6N7A6N0-F1
#
_cell.length_a   1.000
_cell.length_b   1.000
_cell.length_c   1.000
_cell.angle_alpha   90.00
_cell.angle_beta   90.00
_cell.angle_gamma   90.00
#
_symmetry.space_group_name_H-M   'P 1'
#
loop_
_entity.id
_entity.type
_entity.pdbx_description
1 polymer ?
#
loop_
_entity_poly.entity_id
_entity_poly.type
_entity_poly.pdbx_seq_one_letter_code
_entity_poly.pdbx_strand_id
1 'polypeptide(L)'
;MEEKKLYHFGAWAGFVMALMLILNGVSTFIPSAWLHWISRIGFVLAGFGVLPAIWRQIKEHEAGWATWLTALAYLGLAAEGLLYIGQASLNSNWLLFGGLAAWAVGMNAIGIRSKRWPLGLGLLGIVSGLLLFAAVVANSIQPGNIVNLISAGLGAVALYPAWLIWMGIRMLKGK
;
A
#
# COMPACT_ATOMS: atom_id res chain seq x y z
N MET A 1 -3.00 13.06 24.06
CA MET A 1 -3.41 11.65 24.29
C MET A 1 -3.98 10.99 23.03
N GLU A 2 -4.74 11.73 22.21
CA GLU A 2 -5.34 11.21 20.96
C GLU A 2 -4.31 10.82 19.89
N GLU A 3 -3.20 11.55 19.80
CA GLU A 3 -2.16 11.30 18.79
C GLU A 3 -1.50 9.93 18.95
N LYS A 4 -1.20 9.54 20.20
CA LYS A 4 -0.61 8.24 20.51
C LYS A 4 -1.54 7.09 20.11
N LYS A 5 -2.85 7.22 20.34
CA LYS A 5 -3.86 6.22 19.94
C LYS A 5 -3.90 6.05 18.42
N LEU A 6 -3.81 7.15 17.69
CA LEU A 6 -3.80 7.10 16.23
C LEU A 6 -2.54 6.43 15.67
N TYR A 7 -1.36 6.70 16.24
CA TYR A 7 -0.13 6.01 15.81
C TYR A 7 -0.16 4.51 16.09
N HIS A 8 -0.77 4.09 17.21
CA HIS A 8 -0.96 2.67 17.50
C HIS A 8 -1.93 2.03 16.50
N PHE A 9 -3.04 2.71 16.20
CA PHE A 9 -3.99 2.26 15.19
C PHE A 9 -3.36 2.17 13.79
N GLY A 10 -2.60 3.18 13.37
CA GLY A 10 -1.89 3.19 12.09
C GLY A 10 -0.83 2.11 11.98
N ALA A 11 -0.08 1.84 13.05
CA ALA A 11 0.89 0.75 13.10
C ALA A 11 0.21 -0.62 13.02
N TRP A 12 -0.88 -0.81 13.77
CA TRP A 12 -1.69 -2.01 13.71
C TRP A 12 -2.28 -2.22 12.32
N ALA A 13 -2.86 -1.18 11.73
CA ALA A 13 -3.39 -1.22 10.37
C ALA A 13 -2.29 -1.52 9.35
N GLY A 14 -1.08 -0.98 9.54
CA GLY A 14 0.09 -1.26 8.68
C GLY A 14 0.46 -2.73 8.71
N PHE A 15 0.48 -3.32 9.90
CA PHE A 15 0.70 -4.75 10.09
C PHE A 15 -0.41 -5.59 9.45
N VAL A 16 -1.68 -5.23 9.64
CA VAL A 16 -2.80 -5.94 9.01
C VAL A 16 -2.71 -5.84 7.49
N MET A 17 -2.40 -4.66 6.94
CA MET A 17 -2.24 -4.47 5.50
C MET A 17 -1.09 -5.31 4.93
N ALA A 18 0.04 -5.37 5.64
CA ALA A 18 1.16 -6.24 5.31
C ALA A 18 0.77 -7.73 5.32
N LEU A 19 0.07 -8.17 6.36
CA LEU A 19 -0.42 -9.54 6.49
C LEU A 19 -1.39 -9.90 5.35
N MET A 20 -2.31 -8.99 5.03
CA MET A 20 -3.31 -9.20 3.98
C MET A 20 -2.70 -9.26 2.59
N LEU A 21 -1.64 -8.50 2.33
CA LEU A 21 -0.86 -8.61 1.09
C LEU A 21 -0.14 -9.95 0.97
N ILE A 22 0.46 -10.42 2.06
CA ILE A 22 1.09 -11.75 2.10
C ILE A 22 0.03 -12.82 1.86
N LEU A 23 -1.12 -12.75 2.53
CA LEU A 23 -2.22 -13.69 2.34
C LEU A 23 -2.78 -13.66 0.91
N ASN A 24 -2.88 -12.48 0.30
CA ASN A 24 -3.29 -12.36 -1.10
C ASN A 24 -2.26 -13.02 -2.03
N GLY A 25 -0.97 -12.79 -1.80
CA GLY A 25 0.11 -13.51 -2.48
C GLY A 25 -0.01 -15.03 -2.32
N VAL A 26 -0.18 -15.52 -1.08
CA VAL A 26 -0.31 -16.95 -0.78
C VAL A 26 -1.56 -17.55 -1.43
N SER A 27 -2.66 -16.80 -1.48
CA SER A 27 -3.92 -17.26 -2.08
C SER A 27 -3.80 -17.57 -3.58
N THR A 28 -2.79 -17.01 -4.28
CA THR A 28 -2.50 -17.42 -5.65
C THR A 28 -2.02 -18.87 -5.77
N PHE A 29 -1.48 -19.44 -4.69
CA PHE A 29 -1.04 -20.84 -4.60
C PHE A 29 -2.07 -21.76 -3.95
N ILE A 30 -3.02 -21.21 -3.18
CA ILE A 30 -4.08 -21.95 -2.50
C ILE A 30 -5.43 -21.38 -2.95
N PRO A 31 -6.02 -21.91 -4.04
CA PRO A 31 -7.24 -21.38 -4.62
C PRO A 31 -8.43 -21.66 -3.69
N SER A 32 -8.69 -20.74 -2.78
CA SER A 32 -9.90 -20.73 -1.96
C SER A 32 -10.54 -19.35 -2.01
N ALA A 33 -11.79 -19.32 -2.47
CA ALA A 33 -12.55 -18.08 -2.60
C ALA A 33 -12.64 -17.32 -1.27
N TRP A 34 -12.66 -18.05 -0.14
CA TRP A 34 -12.65 -17.50 1.20
C TRP A 34 -11.37 -16.74 1.55
N LEU A 35 -10.18 -17.27 1.25
CA LEU A 35 -8.92 -16.58 1.52
C LEU A 35 -8.76 -15.33 0.64
N HIS A 36 -9.21 -15.39 -0.61
CA HIS A 36 -9.26 -14.21 -1.48
C HIS A 36 -10.19 -13.12 -0.93
N TRP A 37 -11.34 -13.51 -0.38
CA TRP A 37 -12.31 -12.57 0.20
C TRP A 37 -11.77 -11.90 1.46
N ILE A 38 -11.25 -12.67 2.42
CA ILE A 38 -10.67 -12.12 3.65
C ILE A 38 -9.49 -11.19 3.34
N SER A 39 -8.59 -11.61 2.45
CA SER A 39 -7.40 -10.82 2.14
C SER A 39 -7.75 -9.47 1.52
N ARG A 40 -8.71 -9.40 0.60
CA ARG A 40 -9.10 -8.14 -0.05
C ARG A 40 -9.87 -7.20 0.89
N ILE A 41 -10.81 -7.71 1.68
CA ILE A 41 -11.53 -6.87 2.66
C ILE A 41 -10.57 -6.38 3.74
N GLY A 42 -9.74 -7.27 4.28
CA GLY A 42 -8.73 -6.90 5.26
C GLY A 42 -7.78 -5.84 4.72
N PHE A 43 -7.39 -5.95 3.45
CA PHE A 43 -6.55 -4.96 2.78
C PHE A 43 -7.22 -3.58 2.70
N VAL A 44 -8.47 -3.52 2.25
CA VAL A 44 -9.23 -2.26 2.16
C VAL A 44 -9.39 -1.62 3.53
N LEU A 45 -9.84 -2.38 4.53
CA LEU A 45 -10.04 -1.89 5.89
C LEU A 45 -8.74 -1.40 6.52
N ALA A 46 -7.64 -2.11 6.30
CA ALA A 46 -6.34 -1.71 6.78
C ALA A 46 -5.82 -0.44 6.08
N GLY A 47 -6.11 -0.28 4.78
CA GLY A 47 -5.83 0.94 4.03
C GLY A 47 -6.44 2.19 4.68
N PHE A 48 -7.68 2.12 5.17
CA PHE A 48 -8.34 3.21 5.90
C PHE A 48 -7.64 3.58 7.22
N GLY A 49 -6.86 2.68 7.82
CA GLY A 49 -6.06 2.99 9.01
C GLY A 49 -4.67 3.52 8.69
N VAL A 50 -4.00 2.95 7.69
CA VAL A 50 -2.61 3.27 7.33
C VAL A 50 -2.47 4.61 6.65
N LEU A 51 -3.27 4.85 5.60
CA LEU A 51 -3.17 6.03 4.76
C LEU A 51 -3.27 7.35 5.56
N PRO A 52 -4.26 7.56 6.44
CA PRO A 52 -4.38 8.82 7.18
C PRO A 52 -3.30 8.95 8.27
N ALA A 53 -2.83 7.84 8.82
CA ALA A 53 -1.75 7.83 9.81
C ALA A 53 -0.43 8.31 9.18
N ILE A 54 -0.10 7.82 7.98
CA ILE A 54 1.12 8.21 7.25
C ILE A 54 0.98 9.65 6.72
N TRP A 55 -0.18 10.01 6.18
CA TRP A 55 -0.47 11.37 5.71
C TRP A 55 -0.24 12.43 6.79
N ARG A 56 -0.70 12.18 8.02
CA ARG A 56 -0.50 13.12 9.13
C ARG A 56 0.97 13.39 9.45
N GLN A 57 1.86 12.43 9.23
CA GLN A 57 3.29 12.63 9.51
C GLN A 57 3.97 13.60 8.55
N ILE A 58 3.42 13.78 7.35
CA ILE A 58 4.05 14.58 6.29
C ILE A 58 3.25 15.81 5.88
N LYS A 59 1.95 15.90 6.23
CA LYS A 59 1.07 17.01 5.80
C LYS A 59 1.55 18.40 6.25
N GLU A 60 2.38 18.48 7.29
CA GLU A 60 2.92 19.75 7.80
C GLU A 60 3.87 20.44 6.81
N HIS A 61 4.45 19.69 5.87
CA HIS A 61 5.45 20.22 4.94
C HIS A 61 4.91 20.41 3.52
N GLU A 62 4.08 19.49 3.05
CA GLU A 62 3.59 19.45 1.66
C GLU A 62 2.12 19.01 1.62
N ALA A 63 1.25 19.76 2.33
CA ALA A 63 -0.16 19.42 2.52
C ALA A 63 -0.90 19.13 1.21
N GLY A 64 -0.63 19.90 0.15
CA GLY A 64 -1.27 19.74 -1.16
C GLY A 64 -0.98 18.38 -1.79
N TRP A 65 0.30 18.06 -1.99
CA TRP A 65 0.73 16.79 -2.59
C TRP A 65 0.36 15.58 -1.72
N ALA A 66 0.58 15.66 -0.41
CA ALA A 66 0.24 14.58 0.50
C ALA A 66 -1.26 14.25 0.45
N THR A 67 -2.12 15.28 0.38
CA THR A 67 -3.58 15.11 0.27
C THR A 67 -3.97 14.48 -1.06
N TRP A 68 -3.42 15.00 -2.17
CA TRP A 68 -3.68 14.46 -3.51
C TRP A 68 -3.29 12.99 -3.66
N LEU A 69 -2.09 12.64 -3.21
CA LEU A 69 -1.60 11.26 -3.25
C LEU A 69 -2.48 10.33 -2.39
N THR A 70 -2.89 10.80 -1.22
CA THR A 70 -3.72 10.01 -0.31
C THR A 70 -5.13 9.81 -0.87
N ALA A 71 -5.70 10.84 -1.50
CA ALA A 71 -6.97 10.72 -2.22
C ALA A 71 -6.88 9.71 -3.38
N LEU A 72 -5.77 9.73 -4.13
CA LEU A 72 -5.53 8.78 -5.21
C LEU A 72 -5.46 7.32 -4.70
N ALA A 73 -4.79 7.08 -3.57
CA ALA A 73 -4.78 5.76 -2.93
C ALA A 73 -6.19 5.31 -2.51
N TYR A 74 -6.99 6.21 -1.93
CA TYR A 74 -8.39 5.91 -1.58
C TYR A 74 -9.26 5.62 -2.79
N LEU A 75 -9.07 6.33 -3.91
CA LEU A 75 -9.78 6.01 -5.16
C LEU A 75 -9.44 4.60 -5.63
N GLY A 76 -8.18 4.18 -5.52
CA GLY A 76 -7.76 2.80 -5.80
C GLY A 76 -8.45 1.78 -4.90
N LEU A 77 -8.49 2.03 -3.59
CA LEU A 77 -9.17 1.16 -2.62
C LEU A 77 -10.69 1.09 -2.86
N ALA A 78 -11.32 2.22 -3.19
CA ALA A 78 -12.75 2.29 -3.48
C ALA A 78 -13.11 1.55 -4.77
N ALA A 79 -12.30 1.70 -5.82
CA ALA A 79 -12.48 0.95 -7.08
C ALA A 79 -12.40 -0.56 -6.85
N GLU A 80 -11.46 -1.01 -6.01
CA GLU A 80 -11.33 -2.42 -5.64
C GLU A 80 -12.56 -2.93 -4.86
N GLY A 81 -13.06 -2.14 -3.90
CA GLY A 81 -14.28 -2.48 -3.17
C GLY A 81 -15.52 -2.58 -4.07
N LEU A 82 -15.67 -1.65 -5.02
CA LEU A 82 -16.78 -1.64 -5.97
C LEU A 82 -16.77 -2.83 -6.93
N LEU A 83 -15.60 -3.26 -7.39
CA LEU A 83 -15.52 -4.46 -8.24
C LEU A 83 -16.00 -5.71 -7.54
N TYR A 84 -15.68 -5.84 -6.25
CA TYR A 84 -16.09 -6.99 -5.47
C TYR A 84 -17.61 -7.03 -5.23
N ILE A 85 -18.28 -5.88 -5.24
CA ILE A 85 -19.73 -5.76 -5.08
C ILE A 85 -20.46 -5.85 -6.44
N GLY A 86 -19.83 -5.40 -7.53
CA GLY A 86 -20.51 -5.11 -8.79
C GLY A 86 -20.26 -6.04 -9.98
N GLN A 87 -19.42 -7.09 -9.88
CA GLN A 87 -18.99 -7.90 -11.05
C GLN A 87 -18.51 -7.07 -12.26
N ALA A 88 -18.06 -5.83 -12.05
CA ALA A 88 -17.67 -4.97 -13.15
C ALA A 88 -16.30 -5.42 -13.72
N SER A 89 -16.20 -5.50 -15.04
CA SER A 89 -15.03 -5.97 -15.79
C SER A 89 -13.89 -4.94 -15.91
N LEU A 90 -13.88 -3.90 -15.09
CA LEU A 90 -12.78 -2.93 -15.14
C LEU A 90 -11.51 -3.61 -14.65
N ASN A 91 -10.38 -3.36 -15.31
CA ASN A 91 -9.06 -3.77 -14.84
C ASN A 91 -8.68 -2.96 -13.56
N SER A 92 -9.36 -3.19 -12.41
CA SER A 92 -9.17 -2.41 -11.16
C SER A 92 -7.76 -2.43 -10.64
N ASN A 93 -6.99 -3.46 -10.99
CA ASN A 93 -5.59 -3.59 -10.59
C ASN A 93 -4.80 -2.32 -10.93
N TRP A 94 -5.13 -1.62 -12.03
CA TRP A 94 -4.51 -0.34 -12.37
C TRP A 94 -4.82 0.77 -11.35
N LEU A 95 -6.08 0.92 -10.95
CA LEU A 95 -6.47 1.96 -10.00
C LEU A 95 -5.95 1.65 -8.61
N LEU A 96 -6.06 0.39 -8.17
CA LEU A 96 -5.61 -0.04 -6.86
C LEU A 96 -4.09 0.08 -6.73
N PHE A 97 -3.35 -0.73 -7.50
CA PHE A 97 -1.90 -0.81 -7.37
C PHE A 97 -1.21 0.41 -7.97
N GLY A 98 -1.75 1.03 -9.02
CA GLY A 98 -1.24 2.29 -9.56
C GLY A 98 -1.42 3.46 -8.58
N GLY A 99 -2.59 3.55 -7.93
CA GLY A 99 -2.86 4.55 -6.89
C GLY A 99 -1.96 4.36 -5.66
N LEU A 100 -1.81 3.12 -5.20
CA LEU A 100 -0.91 2.79 -4.09
C LEU A 100 0.57 2.98 -4.44
N ALA A 101 0.97 2.68 -5.68
CA ALA A 101 2.33 2.91 -6.15
C ALA A 101 2.65 4.41 -6.17
N ALA A 102 1.80 5.22 -6.79
CA ALA A 102 1.95 6.66 -6.84
C ALA A 102 2.00 7.26 -5.43
N TRP A 103 1.11 6.81 -4.55
CA TRP A 103 1.09 7.20 -3.15
C TRP A 103 2.39 6.79 -2.44
N ALA A 104 2.83 5.54 -2.54
CA ALA A 104 4.04 5.06 -1.90
C ALA A 104 5.26 5.86 -2.36
N VAL A 105 5.44 6.04 -3.67
CA VAL A 105 6.55 6.82 -4.22
C VAL A 105 6.51 8.27 -3.76
N GLY A 106 5.36 8.94 -3.90
CA GLY A 106 5.23 10.35 -3.57
C GLY A 106 5.39 10.64 -2.07
N MET A 107 4.76 9.85 -1.20
CA MET A 107 4.85 10.03 0.25
C MET A 107 6.29 9.81 0.75
N ASN A 108 6.99 8.81 0.20
CA ASN A 108 8.39 8.56 0.54
C ASN A 108 9.33 9.62 -0.01
N ALA A 109 9.10 10.13 -1.22
CA ALA A 109 9.87 11.25 -1.76
C ALA A 109 9.72 12.50 -0.88
N ILE A 110 8.48 12.83 -0.47
CA ILE A 110 8.19 13.93 0.46
C ILE A 110 8.85 13.67 1.83
N GLY A 111 8.75 12.45 2.36
CA GLY A 111 9.34 12.06 3.65
C GLY A 111 10.86 12.18 3.70
N ILE A 112 11.55 11.81 2.60
CA ILE A 112 13.01 12.01 2.46
C ILE A 112 13.33 13.49 2.35
N ARG A 113 12.65 14.23 1.44
CA ARG A 113 12.91 15.64 1.18
C ARG A 113 12.71 16.51 2.42
N SER A 114 11.68 16.21 3.22
CA SER A 114 11.38 16.88 4.49
C SER A 114 12.25 16.41 5.66
N LYS A 115 13.18 15.47 5.44
CA LYS A 115 14.06 14.87 6.46
C LYS A 115 13.31 14.21 7.64
N ARG A 116 12.02 13.90 7.47
CA ARG A 116 11.24 13.18 8.50
C ARG A 116 11.56 11.68 8.50
N TRP A 117 11.88 11.13 7.33
CA TRP A 117 12.16 9.70 7.16
C TRP A 117 13.65 9.43 6.92
N PRO A 118 14.23 8.37 7.55
CA PRO A 118 15.57 7.96 7.21
C PRO A 118 15.58 7.52 5.75
N LEU A 119 16.69 7.82 5.07
CA LEU A 119 16.83 7.57 3.64
C LEU A 119 16.50 6.12 3.27
N GLY A 120 16.97 5.14 4.05
CA GLY A 120 16.71 3.72 3.80
C GLY A 120 15.22 3.36 3.81
N LEU A 121 14.44 3.91 4.74
CA LEU A 121 12.98 3.68 4.80
C LEU A 121 12.28 4.32 3.60
N GLY A 122 12.67 5.55 3.26
CA GLY A 122 12.13 6.26 2.11
C GLY A 122 12.41 5.52 0.79
N LEU A 123 13.65 5.10 0.58
CA LEU A 123 14.05 4.35 -0.61
C LEU A 123 13.33 3.00 -0.70
N LEU A 124 13.19 2.29 0.42
CA LEU A 124 12.43 1.04 0.45
C LEU A 124 10.99 1.24 -0.01
N GLY A 125 10.32 2.30 0.43
CA GLY A 125 8.96 2.62 0.01
C GLY A 125 8.85 3.04 -1.45
N ILE A 126 9.81 3.80 -1.97
CA ILE A 126 9.88 4.16 -3.40
C ILE A 126 10.06 2.90 -4.26
N VAL A 127 11.04 2.06 -3.95
CA VAL A 127 11.30 0.82 -4.69
C VAL A 127 10.08 -0.09 -4.65
N SER A 128 9.45 -0.21 -3.49
CA SER A 128 8.20 -0.98 -3.35
C SER A 128 7.08 -0.43 -4.24
N GLY A 129 6.86 0.89 -4.26
CA GLY A 129 5.88 1.53 -5.14
C GLY A 129 6.18 1.31 -6.63
N LEU A 130 7.43 1.43 -7.04
CA LEU A 130 7.85 1.17 -8.42
C LEU A 130 7.62 -0.29 -8.83
N LEU A 131 7.89 -1.25 -7.94
CA LEU A 131 7.64 -2.66 -8.20
C LEU A 131 6.14 -2.98 -8.27
N LEU A 132 5.31 -2.37 -7.42
CA LEU A 132 3.86 -2.47 -7.54
C LEU A 132 3.37 -1.95 -8.90
N PHE A 133 3.90 -0.81 -9.36
CA PHE A 133 3.56 -0.27 -10.67
C PHE A 133 4.04 -1.18 -11.81
N ALA A 134 5.28 -1.68 -11.73
CA ALA A 134 5.84 -2.60 -12.72
C ALA A 134 5.02 -3.89 -12.82
N ALA A 135 4.51 -4.42 -11.70
CA ALA A 135 3.64 -5.59 -11.70
C ALA A 135 2.35 -5.35 -12.50
N VAL A 136 1.72 -4.18 -12.34
CA VAL A 136 0.51 -3.78 -13.08
C VAL A 136 0.78 -3.66 -14.58
N VAL A 137 1.85 -2.96 -14.95
CA VAL A 137 2.26 -2.77 -16.35
C VAL A 137 2.54 -4.13 -16.99
N ALA A 138 3.36 -4.97 -16.33
CA ALA A 138 3.72 -6.28 -16.83
C ALA A 138 2.50 -7.20 -17.01
N ASN A 139 1.56 -7.18 -16.07
CA ASN A 139 0.30 -7.94 -16.16
C ASN A 139 -0.56 -7.49 -17.35
N SER A 140 -0.51 -6.20 -17.71
CA SER A 140 -1.31 -5.65 -18.81
C SER A 140 -0.75 -5.96 -20.19
N ILE A 141 0.56 -6.16 -20.29
CA ILE A 141 1.23 -6.56 -21.52
C ILE A 141 1.07 -8.06 -21.74
N GLN A 142 1.43 -8.85 -20.72
CA GLN A 142 1.35 -10.31 -20.78
C GLN A 142 1.17 -10.87 -19.36
N PRO A 143 -0.04 -11.32 -19.00
CA PRO A 143 -0.30 -11.97 -17.72
C PRO A 143 0.66 -13.14 -17.49
N GLY A 144 1.20 -13.26 -16.28
CA GLY A 144 2.07 -14.37 -15.88
C GLY A 144 3.51 -14.33 -16.41
N ASN A 145 3.95 -13.26 -17.07
CA ASN A 145 5.36 -13.15 -17.45
C ASN A 145 6.30 -13.03 -16.23
N ILE A 146 7.61 -13.28 -16.45
CA ILE A 146 8.60 -13.29 -15.36
C ILE A 146 8.73 -11.92 -14.67
N VAL A 147 8.54 -10.82 -15.41
CA VAL A 147 8.60 -9.46 -14.86
C VAL A 147 7.45 -9.23 -13.88
N ASN A 148 6.24 -9.68 -14.21
CA ASN A 148 5.09 -9.64 -13.33
C ASN A 148 5.35 -10.47 -12.07
N LEU A 149 5.82 -11.71 -12.22
CA LEU A 149 6.15 -12.59 -11.10
C LEU A 149 7.16 -11.97 -10.13
N ILE A 150 8.27 -11.43 -10.66
CA ILE A 150 9.30 -10.79 -9.84
C ILE A 150 8.77 -9.51 -9.19
N SER A 151 8.08 -8.67 -9.95
CA SER A 151 7.61 -7.36 -9.45
C SER A 151 6.49 -7.51 -8.42
N ALA A 152 5.55 -8.42 -8.66
CA ALA A 152 4.49 -8.73 -7.71
C ALA A 152 5.05 -9.42 -6.45
N GLY A 153 5.96 -10.39 -6.62
CA GLY A 153 6.62 -11.07 -5.50
C GLY A 153 7.44 -10.11 -4.64
N LEU A 154 8.41 -9.42 -5.23
CA LEU A 154 9.27 -8.50 -4.48
C LEU A 154 8.50 -7.27 -3.98
N GLY A 155 7.65 -6.67 -4.82
CA GLY A 155 6.91 -5.48 -4.46
C GLY A 155 5.83 -5.76 -3.43
N ALA A 156 4.83 -6.58 -3.79
CA ALA A 156 3.63 -6.77 -2.98
C ALA A 156 3.84 -7.74 -1.80
N VAL A 157 4.67 -8.78 -1.95
CA VAL A 157 4.81 -9.83 -0.92
C VAL A 157 5.97 -9.53 0.05
N ALA A 158 7.05 -8.91 -0.40
CA ALA A 158 8.24 -8.70 0.42
C ALA A 158 8.43 -7.24 0.86
N LEU A 159 8.75 -6.35 -0.09
CA LEU A 159 9.28 -5.02 0.22
C LEU A 159 8.21 -4.08 0.74
N TYR A 160 7.00 -4.08 0.17
CA TYR A 160 5.93 -3.20 0.62
C TYR A 160 5.42 -3.59 2.02
N PRO A 161 5.20 -4.89 2.35
CA PRO A 161 4.96 -5.33 3.72
C PRO A 161 6.08 -4.94 4.69
N ALA A 162 7.35 -5.16 4.31
CA ALA A 162 8.48 -4.78 5.15
C ALA A 162 8.53 -3.26 5.42
N TRP A 163 8.22 -2.45 4.40
CA TRP A 163 8.11 -1.00 4.53
C TRP A 163 6.97 -0.58 5.47
N LEU A 164 5.78 -1.18 5.33
CA LEU A 164 4.63 -0.92 6.22
C LEU A 164 4.95 -1.26 7.67
N ILE A 165 5.60 -2.39 7.92
CA ILE A 165 6.03 -2.81 9.27
C ILE A 165 7.03 -1.80 9.85
N TRP A 166 8.03 -1.39 9.06
CA TRP A 166 9.03 -0.43 9.53
C TRP A 166 8.40 0.95 9.81
N MET A 167 7.49 1.41 8.94
CA MET A 167 6.69 2.62 9.19
C MET A 167 5.89 2.48 10.49
N GLY A 168 5.18 1.37 10.70
CA GLY A 168 4.41 1.12 11.92
C GLY A 168 5.27 1.18 13.18
N ILE A 169 6.45 0.53 13.17
CA ILE A 169 7.41 0.58 14.29
C ILE A 169 7.84 2.02 14.58
N ARG A 170 8.03 2.86 13.55
CA ARG A 170 8.36 4.28 13.75
C ARG A 170 7.20 5.07 14.34
N MET A 171 5.97 4.84 13.87
CA MET A 171 4.78 5.47 14.44
C MET A 171 4.65 5.17 15.93
N LEU A 172 4.85 3.91 16.33
CA LEU A 172 4.80 3.51 17.74
C LEU A 172 5.86 4.21 18.60
N LYS A 173 7.00 4.59 18.00
CA LYS A 173 8.06 5.36 18.65
C LYS A 173 7.80 6.87 18.65
N GLY A 174 6.70 7.34 18.03
CA GLY A 174 6.40 8.77 17.87
C GLY A 174 7.41 9.49 16.98
N LYS A 175 8.03 8.77 16.05
CA LYS A 175 9.11 9.27 15.20
C LYS A 175 8.70 9.35 13.75
#